data_AF-A0A952D7K4-F1
#
_entry.id   AF-A0A952D7K4-F1
#
_cell.length_a   1.000
_cell.length_b   1.000
_cell.length_c   1.000
_cell.angle_alpha   90.00
_cell.angle_beta   90.00
_cell.angle_gamma   90.00
#
_symmetry.space_group_name_H-M   'P 1'
#
loop_
_entity.id
_entity.type
_entity.pdbx_description
1 polymer ?
#
loop_
_entity_poly.entity_id
_entity_poly.type
_entity_poly.pdbx_seq_one_letter_code
_entity_poly.pdbx_strand_id
1 'polypeptide(L)' 'MADRKALIVFGGWDGHEPDRVADLFATILRSEGFDVELSDTLAAFEDG' A
#
# COMPACT_ATOMS: atom_id res chain seq x y z
N MET A 1 -11.06 9.97 12.87
CA MET A 1 -10.01 8.94 12.96
C MET A 1 -10.44 7.82 12.05
N ALA A 2 -9.58 7.36 11.15
CA ALA A 2 -9.88 6.13 10.42
C ALA A 2 -9.69 4.98 11.41
N ASP A 3 -10.75 4.23 11.70
CA ASP A 3 -10.72 3.15 12.69
C ASP A 3 -10.03 1.88 12.16
N ARG A 4 -9.66 1.88 10.88
CA ARG A 4 -9.02 0.75 10.19
C ARG A 4 -7.80 1.24 9.42
N LYS A 5 -6.69 0.52 9.56
CA LYS A 5 -5.43 0.77 8.85
C LYS A 5 -5.14 -0.34 7.86
N ALA A 6 -4.50 -0.01 6.74
CA ALA A 6 -3.99 -0.96 5.78
C ALA A 6 -2.59 -0.54 5.33
N LEU A 7 -1.69 -1.51 5.21
CA LEU A 7 -0.37 -1.36 4.60
C LEU A 7 -0.38 -2.15 3.30
N ILE A 8 -0.08 -1.48 2.18
CA ILE A 8 0.17 -2.12 0.88
C ILE A 8 1.67 -2.07 0.64
N VAL A 9 2.30 -3.25 0.58
CA VAL A 9 3.70 -3.38 0.17
C VAL A 9 3.75 -3.92 -1.25
N PHE A 10 4.50 -3.26 -2.12
CA PHE A 10 4.67 -3.67 -3.51
C PHE A 10 6.14 -3.60 -3.92
N GLY A 11 6.53 -4.35 -4.95
CA GLY A 11 7.89 -4.37 -5.46
C GLY A 11 7.90 -4.80 -6.92
N GLY A 12 8.45 -3.95 -7.78
CA GLY A 12 8.54 -4.16 -9.23
C GLY A 12 9.94 -4.49 -9.70
N TRP A 13 10.05 -4.84 -10.97
CA TRP A 13 11.31 -4.91 -11.72
C TRP A 13 11.07 -4.26 -13.08
N ASP A 14 12.12 -4.03 -13.87
CA ASP A 14 11.96 -3.41 -15.18
C ASP A 14 11.05 -4.26 -16.09
N GLY A 15 9.90 -3.71 -16.47
CA GLY A 15 8.83 -4.42 -17.20
C GLY A 15 7.69 -4.99 -16.34
N HIS A 16 7.74 -4.87 -15.01
CA HIS A 16 6.63 -5.17 -14.10
C HIS A 16 6.26 -3.91 -13.31
N GLU A 17 5.05 -3.40 -13.54
CA GLU A 17 4.51 -2.15 -12.99
C GLU A 17 3.40 -2.42 -11.94
N PRO A 18 3.72 -2.98 -10.74
CA PRO A 18 2.73 -3.28 -9.70
C PRO A 18 2.25 -2.03 -8.94
N ASP A 19 2.96 -0.91 -9.07
CA ASP A 19 2.61 0.40 -8.51
C ASP A 19 1.18 0.83 -8.90
N ARG A 20 0.80 0.64 -10.17
CA ARG A 20 -0.56 0.98 -10.64
C ARG A 20 -1.66 0.18 -9.94
N VAL A 21 -1.39 -1.09 -9.64
CA VAL A 21 -2.33 -1.95 -8.91
C VAL A 21 -2.36 -1.53 -7.44
N ALA A 22 -1.20 -1.23 -6.85
CA ALA A 22 -1.11 -0.74 -5.48
C ALA A 22 -1.93 0.55 -5.29
N ASP A 23 -1.82 1.51 -6.22
CA ASP A 23 -2.59 2.75 -6.22
C ASP A 23 -4.10 2.53 -6.40
N LEU A 24 -4.49 1.58 -7.27
CA LEU A 24 -5.89 1.22 -7.47
C LEU A 24 -6.51 0.69 -6.17
N PHE A 25 -5.83 -0.25 -5.50
CA PHE A 25 -6.31 -0.80 -4.23
C PHE A 25 -6.26 0.23 -3.10
N ALA A 26 -5.24 1.09 -3.06
CA ALA A 26 -5.19 2.18 -2.08
C ALA A 26 -6.40 3.11 -2.21
N THR A 27 -6.80 3.43 -3.45
CA THR A 27 -7.99 4.25 -3.72
C THR A 27 -9.26 3.57 -3.21
N ILE A 28 -9.44 2.28 -3.51
CA ILE A 28 -10.60 1.50 -3.05
C ILE A 28 -10.64 1.48 -1.51
N LEU A 29 -9.55 1.11 -0.85
CA LEU A 29 -9.49 1.03 0.61
C LEU A 29 -9.72 2.38 1.29
N ARG A 30 -9.17 3.47 0.75
CA ARG A 30 -9.45 4.83 1.24
C ARG A 30 -10.93 5.17 1.12
N SER A 31 -11.60 4.82 0.01
CA SER A 31 -13.05 5.01 -0.13
C SER A 31 -13.89 4.19 0.85
N GLU A 32 -13.39 3.03 1.27
CA GLU A 32 -13.97 2.19 2.32
C GLU A 32 -13.65 2.67 3.74
N GLY A 33 -12.91 3.79 3.89
CA GLY A 33 -12.60 4.42 5.18
C GLY A 33 -11.36 3.88 5.88
N PHE A 34 -10.42 3.27 5.16
CA PHE A 34 -9.11 2.89 5.69
C PHE A 34 -8.12 4.07 5.62
N ASP A 35 -7.24 4.14 6.61
CA ASP A 35 -5.96 4.85 6.51
C ASP A 35 -4.95 3.91 5.83
N VAL A 36 -4.49 4.29 4.64
CA VAL A 36 -3.71 3.41 3.76
C VAL A 36 -2.31 3.96 3.55
N GLU A 37 -1.34 3.17 3.94
CA GLU A 37 0.09 3.36 3.70
C GLU A 37 0.55 2.50 2.52
N LEU A 38 1.40 3.07 1.68
CA LEU A 38 2.05 2.40 0.55
C LEU A 38 3.55 2.34 0.82
N SER A 39 4.16 1.16 0.70
CA SER A 39 5.60 0.98 0.79
C SER A 39 6.11 0.20 -0.42
N ASP A 40 7.13 0.74 -1.08
CA ASP A 40 7.88 0.08 -2.15
C ASP A 40 9.13 -0.66 -1.64
N THR A 41 9.29 -0.74 -0.32
CA THR A 41 10.40 -1.44 0.34
C THR A 41 9.94 -2.33 1.49
N LEU A 42 10.81 -3.25 1.91
CA LEU A 42 10.58 -4.10 3.08
C LEU A 42 10.84 -3.38 4.42
N ALA A 43 11.30 -2.12 4.40
CA ALA A 43 11.56 -1.34 5.61
C ALA A 43 10.30 -1.15 6.48
N ALA A 44 9.11 -1.24 5.87
CA ALA A 44 7.82 -1.21 6.56
C ALA A 44 7.61 -2.35 7.58
N PHE A 45 8.53 -3.32 7.67
CA PHE A 45 8.49 -4.41 8.63
C PHE A 45 9.59 -4.35 9.70
N GLU A 46 10.37 -3.25 9.76
CA GLU A 46 11.51 -3.12 10.67
C GLU A 46 11.13 -2.59 12.07
N ASP A 47 9.84 -2.35 12.30
CA ASP A 47 9.26 -1.83 13.55
C ASP A 47 9.21 -2.92 14.65
N GLY A 48 10.36 -3.23 15.25
CA GLY A 48 10.53 -4.19 16.36
C GLY A 48 10.37 -3.59 17.76
#